data_AF-A0A3M1YH03-F1
#
_entry.id   AF-A0A3M1YH03-F1
#
_cell.length_a   1.000
_cell.length_b   1.000
_cell.length_c   1.000
_cell.angle_alpha   90.00
_cell.angle_beta   90.00
_cell.angle_gamma   90.00
#
_symmetry.space_group_name_H-M   'P 1'
#
loop_
_entity.id
_entity.type
_entity.pdbx_description
1 polymer ?
#
loop_
_entity_poly.entity_id
_entity_poly.type
_entity_poly.pdbx_seq_one_letter_code
_entity_poly.pdbx_strand_id
1 'polypeptide(L)'
;IIVPERNNHGHAVIDRLKEKYDNVYVEVIFDEKKNRKTKKIGWNTNERTRNLVLDNLEDLFDEGSFLPNNVFLKKEMMNFVINKNGKREARSGQHDDLIMATAIGLKVAIMPKRSFDIYQL
;
A
#
# COMPACT_ATOMS: atom_id res chain seq x y z
N ILE A 1 -1.99 -12.62 -4.22
CA ILE A 1 -0.76 -11.92 -3.82
C ILE A 1 -1.03 -11.18 -2.52
N ILE A 2 -0.13 -11.25 -1.55
CA ILE A 2 -0.19 -10.46 -0.31
C ILE A 2 0.81 -9.31 -0.43
N VAL A 3 0.37 -8.10 -0.08
CA VAL A 3 1.17 -6.88 -0.18
C VAL A 3 1.42 -6.30 1.22
N PRO A 4 2.34 -6.88 2.01
CA PRO A 4 2.59 -6.38 3.35
C PRO A 4 3.32 -5.04 3.30
N GLU A 5 2.93 -4.09 4.14
CA GLU A 5 3.71 -2.88 4.35
C GLU A 5 5.03 -3.21 5.05
N ARG A 6 6.14 -2.74 4.48
CA ARG A 6 7.48 -2.83 5.06
C ARG A 6 7.73 -1.62 5.93
N ASN A 7 7.30 -1.71 7.20
CA ASN A 7 7.60 -0.77 8.27
C ASN A 7 8.32 -1.48 9.44
N ASN A 8 8.64 -0.77 10.53
CA ASN A 8 9.38 -1.34 11.67
C ASN A 8 8.74 -2.62 12.25
N HIS A 9 7.40 -2.69 12.35
CA HIS A 9 6.70 -3.89 12.84
C HIS A 9 6.45 -4.91 11.72
N GLY A 10 6.38 -4.45 10.46
CA GLY A 10 6.11 -5.26 9.29
C GLY A 10 7.24 -6.24 8.94
N HIS A 11 8.49 -5.96 9.34
CA HIS A 11 9.61 -6.88 9.09
C HIS A 11 9.39 -8.28 9.67
N ALA A 12 9.00 -8.37 10.95
CA ALA A 12 8.74 -9.66 11.61
C ALA A 12 7.55 -10.41 10.97
N VAL A 13 6.55 -9.68 10.49
CA VAL A 13 5.39 -10.25 9.78
C VAL A 13 5.84 -10.80 8.43
N ILE A 14 6.62 -10.02 7.68
CA ILE A 14 7.15 -10.38 6.37
C ILE A 14 8.03 -11.64 6.45
N ASP A 15 8.88 -11.76 7.47
CA ASP A 15 9.75 -12.93 7.62
C ASP A 15 8.96 -14.21 7.90
N ARG A 16 7.99 -14.16 8.82
CA ARG A 16 7.07 -15.29 9.05
C ARG A 16 6.19 -15.60 7.84
N LEU A 17 5.82 -14.59 7.06
CA LEU A 17 4.97 -14.77 5.90
C LEU A 17 5.69 -15.54 4.79
N LYS A 18 6.97 -15.22 4.54
CA LYS A 18 7.80 -15.92 3.54
C LYS A 18 7.93 -17.40 3.82
N GLU A 19 7.99 -17.80 5.10
CA GLU A 19 8.10 -19.22 5.48
C GLU A 19 6.83 -20.04 5.18
N LYS A 20 5.68 -19.38 5.05
CA LYS A 20 4.37 -20.05 5.02
C LYS A 20 3.57 -19.79 3.76
N TYR A 21 3.94 -18.78 2.97
CA TYR A 21 3.12 -18.32 1.86
C TYR A 21 3.98 -17.89 0.68
N ASP A 22 3.90 -18.68 -0.38
CA ASP A 22 4.25 -18.25 -1.72
C ASP A 22 3.23 -17.22 -2.19
N ASN A 23 3.65 -16.24 -3.00
CA ASN A 23 2.82 -15.14 -3.51
C ASN A 23 2.79 -13.86 -2.65
N VAL A 24 3.97 -13.43 -2.19
CA VAL A 24 4.17 -12.13 -1.52
C VAL A 24 4.76 -11.10 -2.48
N TYR A 25 4.26 -9.87 -2.45
CA TYR A 25 4.74 -8.78 -3.28
C TYR A 25 6.20 -8.43 -3.02
N VAL A 26 6.94 -8.17 -4.09
CA VAL A 26 8.34 -7.74 -4.08
C VAL A 26 8.50 -6.49 -4.94
N GLU A 27 8.89 -5.40 -4.29
CA GLU A 27 9.23 -4.14 -4.93
C GLU A 27 10.55 -4.29 -5.70
N VAL A 28 10.55 -3.90 -6.98
CA VAL A 28 11.75 -3.88 -7.84
C VAL A 28 12.19 -2.43 -8.01
N ILE A 29 13.31 -2.07 -7.41
CA ILE A 29 13.88 -0.73 -7.47
C ILE A 29 15.04 -0.74 -8.46
N PHE A 30 15.00 0.12 -9.46
CA PHE A 30 16.11 0.30 -10.40
C PHE A 30 17.03 1.43 -9.91
N ASP A 31 18.28 1.10 -9.65
CA ASP A 31 19.34 2.08 -9.40
C ASP A 31 20.01 2.42 -10.73
N GLU A 32 19.64 3.57 -11.30
CA GLU A 32 20.16 4.05 -12.59
C GLU A 32 21.68 4.28 -12.55
N LYS A 33 22.21 4.75 -11.41
CA LYS A 33 23.65 5.05 -11.27
C LYS A 33 24.50 3.79 -11.29
N LYS A 34 23.99 2.70 -10.72
CA LYS A 34 24.69 1.41 -10.64
C LYS A 34 24.24 0.42 -11.71
N ASN A 35 23.25 0.78 -12.53
CA ASN A 35 22.57 -0.10 -13.49
C ASN A 35 22.19 -1.46 -12.87
N ARG A 36 21.61 -1.42 -11.65
CA ARG A 36 21.28 -2.62 -10.86
C ARG A 36 19.85 -2.57 -10.38
N LYS A 37 19.18 -3.73 -10.43
CA LYS A 37 17.87 -3.94 -9.82
C LYS A 37 18.05 -4.46 -8.39
N THR A 38 17.41 -3.80 -7.44
CA THR A 38 17.30 -4.27 -6.05
C THR A 38 15.87 -4.74 -5.81
N LYS A 39 15.72 -5.96 -5.30
CA LYS A 39 14.42 -6.52 -4.91
C LYS A 39 14.24 -6.35 -3.40
N LYS A 40 13.09 -5.84 -2.98
CA LYS A 40 12.75 -5.74 -1.56
C LYS A 40 11.32 -6.23 -1.32
N ILE A 41 11.16 -7.17 -0.40
CA ILE A 41 9.85 -7.78 -0.10
C ILE A 41 8.99 -6.77 0.66
N GLY A 42 7.70 -6.69 0.30
CA GLY A 42 6.75 -5.74 0.87
C GLY A 42 6.77 -4.35 0.23
N TRP A 43 5.71 -3.59 0.49
CA TRP A 43 5.51 -2.22 0.02
C TRP A 43 6.20 -1.20 0.91
N ASN A 44 6.90 -0.24 0.34
CA ASN A 44 7.53 0.84 1.11
C ASN A 44 6.62 2.06 1.19
N THR A 45 6.13 2.39 2.38
CA THR A 45 5.37 3.63 2.59
C THR A 45 6.31 4.75 2.98
N ASN A 46 6.39 5.75 2.11
CA ASN A 46 6.99 7.06 2.36
C ASN A 46 5.99 8.13 1.92
N GLU A 47 6.30 9.39 2.16
CA GLU A 47 5.40 10.51 1.82
C GLU A 47 4.92 10.47 0.35
N ARG A 48 5.85 10.21 -0.58
CA ARG A 48 5.53 10.10 -2.01
C ARG A 48 4.62 8.91 -2.31
N THR A 49 4.95 7.72 -1.82
CA THR A 49 4.14 6.51 -2.13
C THR A 49 2.80 6.54 -1.40
N ARG A 50 2.71 7.15 -0.22
CA ARG A 50 1.46 7.38 0.51
C ARG A 50 0.51 8.27 -0.30
N ASN A 51 0.98 9.44 -0.75
CA ASN A 51 0.14 10.33 -1.55
C ASN A 51 -0.30 9.65 -2.85
N LEU A 52 0.62 8.95 -3.52
CA LEU A 52 0.31 8.21 -4.75
C LEU A 52 -0.80 7.17 -4.56
N VAL A 53 -0.76 6.36 -3.49
CA VAL A 53 -1.81 5.35 -3.28
C VAL A 53 -3.13 5.97 -2.87
N LEU A 54 -3.12 7.09 -2.14
CA LEU A 54 -4.32 7.82 -1.77
C LEU A 54 -4.98 8.49 -2.99
N ASP A 55 -4.20 9.12 -3.86
CA ASP A 55 -4.69 9.66 -5.13
C ASP A 55 -5.33 8.57 -5.98
N ASN A 56 -4.67 7.41 -6.08
CA ASN A 56 -5.23 6.27 -6.84
C ASN A 56 -6.50 5.69 -6.20
N LEU A 57 -6.62 5.71 -4.87
CA LEU A 57 -7.84 5.27 -4.20
C LEU A 57 -9.00 6.23 -4.48
N GLU A 58 -8.73 7.54 -4.47
CA GLU A 58 -9.69 8.61 -4.78
C GLU A 58 -10.18 8.48 -6.22
N ASP A 59 -9.26 8.37 -7.19
CA ASP A 59 -9.59 8.16 -8.61
C ASP A 59 -10.49 6.92 -8.81
N LEU A 60 -10.12 5.78 -8.22
CA LEU A 60 -10.89 4.54 -8.35
C LEU A 60 -12.28 4.63 -7.71
N PHE A 61 -12.41 5.41 -6.62
CA PHE A 61 -13.70 5.64 -5.98
C PHE A 61 -14.59 6.54 -6.83
N ASP A 62 -14.04 7.63 -7.37
CA ASP A 62 -14.76 8.61 -8.19
C ASP A 62 -15.23 8.01 -9.53
N GLU A 63 -14.42 7.14 -10.13
CA GLU A 63 -14.78 6.38 -11.34
C GLU A 63 -15.81 5.27 -11.08
N GLY A 64 -16.09 4.94 -9.82
CA GLY A 64 -16.93 3.80 -9.44
C GLY A 64 -16.26 2.43 -9.62
N SER A 65 -14.98 2.39 -9.96
CA SER A 65 -14.15 1.19 -10.08
C SER A 65 -13.91 0.51 -8.72
N PHE A 66 -14.02 1.26 -7.62
CA PHE A 66 -13.94 0.77 -6.25
C PHE A 66 -15.13 1.25 -5.42
N LEU A 67 -15.91 0.31 -4.88
CA LEU A 67 -16.98 0.59 -3.93
C LEU A 67 -16.72 -0.17 -2.62
N PRO A 68 -16.42 0.51 -1.50
CA PRO A 68 -16.14 -0.15 -0.24
C PRO A 68 -17.40 -0.85 0.27
N ASN A 69 -17.30 -2.14 0.62
CA ASN A 69 -18.39 -2.90 1.27
C ASN A 69 -18.11 -3.20 2.76
N ASN A 70 -17.02 -2.68 3.31
CA ASN A 70 -16.66 -2.88 4.70
C ASN A 70 -17.07 -1.65 5.55
N VAL A 71 -17.82 -1.88 6.63
CA VAL A 71 -18.32 -0.80 7.51
C VAL A 71 -17.21 -0.05 8.23
N PHE A 72 -16.13 -0.73 8.62
CA PHE A 72 -14.99 -0.11 9.29
C PHE A 72 -14.18 0.76 8.32
N LEU A 73 -13.96 0.28 7.09
CA LEU A 73 -13.32 1.08 6.05
C LEU A 73 -14.13 2.35 5.75
N LYS A 74 -15.47 2.22 5.60
CA LYS A 74 -16.35 3.39 5.41
C LYS A 74 -16.22 4.38 6.57
N LYS A 75 -16.15 3.88 7.81
CA LYS A 75 -15.98 4.73 9.00
C LYS A 75 -14.64 5.47 8.98
N GLU A 76 -13.54 4.80 8.62
CA GLU A 76 -12.24 5.48 8.48
C GLU A 76 -12.31 6.54 7.38
N MET A 77 -12.88 6.23 6.20
CA MET A 77 -13.01 7.16 5.08
C MET A 77 -13.81 8.42 5.47
N MET A 78 -14.90 8.27 6.23
CA MET A 78 -15.69 9.41 6.73
C MET A 78 -14.91 10.32 7.72
N ASN A 79 -13.88 9.79 8.36
CA ASN A 79 -13.04 10.51 9.33
C ASN A 79 -11.68 10.93 8.75
N PHE A 80 -11.42 10.67 7.47
CA PHE A 80 -10.19 11.04 6.80
C PHE A 80 -10.28 12.48 6.30
N VAL A 81 -9.32 13.32 6.67
CA VAL A 81 -9.36 14.76 6.44
C VAL A 81 -8.03 15.29 5.92
N ILE A 82 -8.09 16.44 5.26
CA ILE A 82 -6.92 17.26 4.96
C ILE A 82 -6.73 18.22 6.14
N ASN A 83 -5.60 18.13 6.82
CA ASN A 83 -5.28 19.03 7.93
C ASN A 83 -4.85 20.42 7.42
N LYS A 84 -4.59 21.36 8.35
CA LYS A 84 -4.19 22.75 8.02
C LYS A 84 -2.89 22.85 7.22
N ASN A 85 -2.05 21.81 7.25
CA ASN A 85 -0.78 21.74 6.54
C ASN A 85 -0.92 21.02 5.18
N GLY A 86 -2.14 20.69 4.75
CA GLY A 86 -2.40 19.98 3.51
C GLY A 86 -2.17 18.47 3.58
N LYS A 87 -1.87 17.91 4.76
CA LYS A 87 -1.62 16.47 4.93
C LYS A 87 -2.94 15.72 5.10
N ARG A 88 -3.09 14.62 4.35
CA ARG A 88 -4.21 13.68 4.46
C ARG A 88 -4.00 12.71 5.62
N GLU A 89 -4.87 12.76 6.63
CA GLU A 89 -4.79 11.93 7.82
C GLU A 89 -6.14 11.70 8.50
N ALA A 90 -6.21 10.68 9.36
CA ALA A 90 -7.39 10.49 10.21
C ALA A 90 -7.56 11.67 11.18
N ARG A 91 -8.82 12.03 11.45
CA ARG A 91 -9.16 12.95 12.56
C ARG A 91 -8.57 12.44 13.88
N SER A 92 -8.31 13.37 14.79
CA SER A 92 -7.79 13.06 16.13
C SER A 92 -8.63 11.97 16.81
N GLY A 93 -7.95 10.91 17.27
CA GLY A 93 -8.57 9.75 17.92
C GLY A 93 -9.21 8.74 16.96
N GLN A 94 -8.99 8.82 15.65
CA GLN A 94 -9.41 7.83 14.65
C GLN A 94 -8.21 7.19 13.95
N HIS A 95 -8.47 6.12 13.19
CA HIS A 95 -7.47 5.34 12.46
C HIS A 95 -7.64 5.51 10.94
N ASP A 96 -6.55 5.29 10.19
CA ASP A 96 -6.51 5.24 8.72
C ASP A 96 -5.86 3.95 8.19
N ASP A 97 -5.71 2.93 9.04
CA ASP A 97 -5.01 1.69 8.72
C ASP A 97 -5.72 0.91 7.60
N LEU A 98 -7.05 0.83 7.60
CA LEU A 98 -7.82 0.14 6.55
C LEU A 98 -7.79 0.94 5.24
N ILE A 99 -7.81 2.27 5.30
CA ILE A 99 -7.63 3.12 4.11
C ILE A 99 -6.29 2.80 3.47
N MET A 100 -5.20 2.82 4.25
CA MET A 100 -3.85 2.58 3.75
C MET A 100 -3.68 1.17 3.20
N ALA A 101 -4.17 0.15 3.93
CA ALA A 101 -4.12 -1.24 3.46
C ALA A 101 -4.90 -1.43 2.14
N THR A 102 -6.07 -0.82 2.03
CA THR A 102 -6.90 -0.87 0.81
C THR A 102 -6.23 -0.16 -0.35
N ALA A 103 -5.71 1.05 -0.13
CA ALA A 103 -5.05 1.86 -1.15
C ALA A 103 -3.82 1.16 -1.73
N ILE A 104 -2.97 0.57 -0.88
CA ILE A 104 -1.80 -0.21 -1.30
C ILE A 104 -2.22 -1.43 -2.11
N GLY A 105 -3.22 -2.18 -1.62
CA GLY A 105 -3.73 -3.38 -2.30
C GLY A 105 -4.28 -3.08 -3.70
N LEU A 106 -5.13 -2.06 -3.82
CA LEU A 106 -5.68 -1.63 -5.10
C LEU A 106 -4.60 -1.12 -6.04
N LYS A 107 -3.64 -0.34 -5.54
CA LYS A 107 -2.53 0.14 -6.35
C LYS A 107 -1.77 -1.01 -7.01
N VAL A 108 -1.45 -2.06 -6.25
CA VAL A 108 -0.77 -3.25 -6.81
C VAL A 108 -1.69 -4.03 -7.76
N ALA A 109 -2.99 -4.11 -7.46
CA ALA A 109 -3.95 -4.83 -8.31
C ALA A 109 -4.05 -4.26 -9.73
N ILE A 110 -3.91 -2.93 -9.88
CA ILE A 110 -3.94 -2.25 -11.19
C ILE A 110 -2.57 -2.12 -11.85
N MET A 111 -1.47 -2.44 -11.15
CA MET A 111 -0.14 -2.38 -11.73
C MET A 111 0.05 -3.47 -12.80
N PRO A 112 0.75 -3.17 -13.91
CA PRO A 112 1.21 -4.20 -14.82
C PRO A 112 2.07 -5.23 -14.08
N LYS A 113 1.85 -6.53 -14.34
CA LYS A 113 2.63 -7.62 -13.67
C LYS A 113 4.14 -7.51 -13.83
N ARG A 114 4.62 -6.79 -14.86
CA ARG A 114 6.06 -6.53 -15.08
C ARG A 114 6.67 -5.49 -14.14
N SER A 115 5.84 -4.77 -13.38
CA SER A 115 6.25 -3.65 -12.52
C SER A 115 6.71 -4.11 -11.13
N PHE A 116 6.46 -5.37 -10.77
CA PHE A 116 6.84 -5.95 -9.49
C PHE A 116 7.20 -7.42 -9.65
N ASP A 117 7.87 -7.97 -8.66
CA ASP A 117 8.15 -9.39 -8.58
C ASP A 117 7.27 -10.05 -7.50
N ILE A 118 7.22 -11.38 -7.54
CA ILE A 118 6.50 -12.18 -6.56
C ILE A 118 7.50 -13.11 -5.89
N TYR A 119 7.50 -13.12 -4.56
CA TYR A 119 8.28 -14.06 -3.78
C TYR A 119 7.71 -15.46 -3.94
N GLN A 120 8.59 -16.40 -4.25
CA GLN A 120 8.33 -17.84 -4.38
C GLN A 120 9.44 -18.56 -3.59
N LEU A 121 9.06 -19.54 -2.77
CA LEU A 121 9.96 -20.44 -2.04
C LEU A 121 10.78 -21.32 -3.00
#